data_AF-A0A7H8Q8E8-F1
#
_entry.id   AF-A0A7H8Q8E8-F1
#
_cell.length_a   1.000
_cell.length_b   1.000
_cell.length_c   1.000
_cell.angle_alpha   90.00
_cell.angle_beta   90.00
_cell.angle_gamma   90.00
#
_symmetry.space_group_name_H-M   'P 1'
#
loop_
_entity.id
_entity.type
_entity.pdbx_description
1 polymer ?
#
loop_
_entity_poly.entity_id
_entity_poly.type
_entity_poly.pdbx_seq_one_letter_code
_entity_poly.pdbx_strand_id
1 'polypeptide(L)'
;MKPFVTMGIAVFLCGALFFLLNPLAEDSLLNETASPSEETASGLAAETKEEPAVDKIAEFPVFPEQREKLKALQQSRLESTKGMEPVSIDIPSIDVKAAIEPTGVLDNGEMGVPENVDQVGWFEPGYKPGAKGHSVFAGHVDSLTGPAIFYDLKKVKTGEKVVLTDADGRKMVFGVTAIKSYETDEAPIEKIFGKSDARMINLITCTGDFNRSIGSHEERLVVTAELVSDSATAEKLPAPPSQVTATSSSLSWHAVRDDAIIGYRVYEEDLETGEIKKIETVSLFDRKKVAIQNTDGKRYFITSVDVDLNESEKAEAVQ
;
A
#
# COMPACT_ATOMS: atom_id res chain seq x y z
N MET A 1 -31.87 -45.92 32.60
CA MET A 1 -32.15 -46.99 31.62
C MET A 1 -32.12 -46.36 30.23
N LYS A 2 -31.22 -46.81 29.35
CA LYS A 2 -31.26 -46.58 27.90
C LYS A 2 -32.13 -47.68 27.26
N PRO A 3 -32.52 -47.53 25.98
CA PRO A 3 -31.89 -48.47 25.06
C PRO A 3 -31.32 -47.81 23.79
N PHE A 4 -30.19 -48.37 23.39
CA PHE A 4 -29.54 -48.28 22.09
C PHE A 4 -30.32 -49.10 21.05
N VAL A 5 -30.41 -48.63 19.80
CA VAL A 5 -30.39 -49.47 18.59
C VAL A 5 -29.59 -48.75 17.50
N THR A 6 -28.94 -49.57 16.68
CA THR A 6 -27.71 -49.40 15.93
C THR A 6 -27.95 -49.48 14.42
N MET A 7 -27.02 -48.85 13.67
CA MET A 7 -26.34 -49.37 12.47
C MET A 7 -27.01 -49.30 11.07
N GLY A 8 -26.24 -48.69 10.15
CA GLY A 8 -26.40 -48.79 8.69
C GLY A 8 -25.28 -48.03 7.97
N ILE A 9 -24.07 -48.61 7.96
CA ILE A 9 -22.88 -48.14 7.23
C ILE A 9 -22.91 -48.74 5.81
N ALA A 10 -22.57 -47.94 4.78
CA ALA A 10 -22.16 -48.44 3.47
C ALA A 10 -20.83 -47.78 3.07
N VAL A 11 -19.78 -48.60 3.09
CA VAL A 11 -18.42 -48.32 2.62
C VAL A 11 -18.35 -48.70 1.14
N PHE A 12 -17.72 -47.86 0.31
CA PHE A 12 -17.09 -48.34 -0.92
C PHE A 12 -15.61 -47.96 -0.93
N LEU A 13 -14.79 -49.02 -0.92
CA LEU A 13 -13.35 -49.05 -1.09
C LEU A 13 -12.96 -48.79 -2.55
N CYS A 14 -11.86 -48.08 -2.76
CA CYS A 14 -10.78 -48.58 -3.62
C CYS A 14 -9.42 -48.10 -3.09
N GLY A 15 -8.63 -49.02 -2.54
CA GLY A 15 -7.18 -48.88 -2.38
C GLY A 15 -6.47 -49.06 -3.73
N ALA A 16 -5.16 -48.92 -3.88
CA ALA A 16 -4.06 -48.81 -2.92
C ALA A 16 -2.82 -48.28 -3.68
N LEU A 17 -1.86 -47.66 -2.98
CA LEU A 17 -0.49 -48.18 -2.85
C LEU A 17 0.35 -47.22 -1.98
N PHE A 18 0.55 -47.61 -0.72
CA PHE A 18 1.64 -47.13 0.12
C PHE A 18 1.99 -48.29 1.05
N PHE A 19 3.17 -48.91 0.88
CA PHE A 19 4.00 -49.57 1.90
C PHE A 19 5.05 -50.48 1.22
N LEU A 20 6.32 -50.07 1.29
CA LEU A 20 7.49 -50.96 1.41
C LEU A 20 8.41 -50.28 2.46
N LEU A 21 8.32 -50.74 3.71
CA LEU A 21 9.33 -51.52 4.44
C LEU A 21 10.46 -50.69 5.09
N ASN A 22 10.30 -50.48 6.40
CA ASN A 22 11.38 -50.31 7.41
C ASN A 22 11.97 -51.72 7.73
N PRO A 23 12.99 -51.96 8.60
CA PRO A 23 13.76 -51.08 9.52
C PRO A 23 15.29 -51.43 9.65
N LEU A 24 16.03 -50.75 10.54
CA LEU A 24 17.04 -51.29 11.51
C LEU A 24 17.65 -50.09 12.27
N ALA A 25 17.39 -49.94 13.58
CA ALA A 25 18.28 -50.30 14.71
C ALA A 25 19.39 -49.25 14.94
N GLU A 26 19.83 -48.85 16.12
CA GLU A 26 19.45 -48.95 17.53
C GLU A 26 20.37 -47.94 18.26
N ASP A 27 20.06 -47.66 19.51
CA ASP A 27 20.56 -46.57 20.33
C ASP A 27 22.03 -46.74 20.83
N SER A 28 22.60 -45.61 21.28
CA SER A 28 23.66 -45.47 22.30
C SER A 28 25.15 -45.66 21.94
N LEU A 29 25.95 -44.59 22.08
CA LEU A 29 26.92 -44.39 23.19
C LEU A 29 27.93 -43.22 22.92
N LEU A 30 27.87 -42.21 23.80
CA LEU A 30 28.97 -41.51 24.51
C LEU A 30 30.24 -40.99 23.76
N ASN A 31 30.38 -39.66 23.82
CA ASN A 31 31.46 -38.89 24.49
C ASN A 31 32.45 -38.03 23.66
N GLU A 32 32.63 -36.81 24.20
CA GLU A 32 33.83 -35.98 24.32
C GLU A 32 34.64 -35.45 23.11
N THR A 33 34.56 -34.11 22.97
CA THR A 33 35.64 -33.10 22.80
C THR A 33 36.61 -33.11 21.61
N ALA A 34 36.76 -31.88 21.08
CA ALA A 34 37.95 -31.21 20.52
C ALA A 34 38.00 -30.98 18.99
N SER A 35 37.96 -29.68 18.63
CA SER A 35 38.52 -29.07 17.40
C SER A 35 40.03 -29.39 17.24
N PRO A 36 40.75 -29.05 16.13
CA PRO A 36 40.39 -28.20 14.97
C PRO A 36 40.81 -28.73 13.58
N SER A 37 40.32 -28.13 12.49
CA SER A 37 41.14 -27.70 11.32
C SER A 37 40.27 -27.17 10.19
N GLU A 38 40.77 -26.10 9.57
CA GLU A 38 40.27 -25.44 8.37
C GLU A 38 40.38 -26.35 7.14
N GLU A 39 39.40 -26.32 6.25
CA GLU A 39 39.66 -26.17 4.82
C GLU A 39 38.43 -25.67 4.06
N THR A 40 38.72 -24.78 3.15
CA THR A 40 37.89 -23.85 2.38
C THR A 40 36.99 -24.50 1.33
N ALA A 41 35.76 -23.99 1.19
CA ALA A 41 35.07 -23.95 -0.09
C ALA A 41 34.19 -22.68 -0.19
N SER A 42 34.69 -21.75 -0.99
CA SER A 42 34.04 -20.55 -1.51
C SER A 42 32.77 -20.87 -2.31
N GLY A 43 31.73 -20.03 -2.18
CA GLY A 43 30.51 -20.15 -2.99
C GLY A 43 29.46 -19.07 -2.70
N LEU A 44 29.75 -17.84 -3.15
CA LEU A 44 28.82 -16.76 -3.51
C LEU A 44 27.46 -16.73 -2.78
N ALA A 45 27.41 -16.08 -1.62
CA ALA A 45 26.24 -15.32 -1.23
C ALA A 45 26.38 -13.93 -1.86
N ALA A 46 25.49 -13.62 -2.81
CA ALA A 46 25.30 -12.25 -3.25
C ALA A 46 24.71 -11.48 -2.07
N GLU A 47 25.58 -10.85 -1.28
CA GLU A 47 25.20 -9.75 -0.40
C GLU A 47 24.60 -8.66 -1.29
N THR A 48 23.28 -8.54 -1.20
CA THR A 48 22.58 -7.30 -1.50
C THR A 48 23.27 -6.22 -0.68
N LYS A 49 24.16 -5.46 -1.30
CA LYS A 49 24.64 -4.19 -0.76
C LYS A 49 23.41 -3.33 -0.56
N GLU A 50 22.89 -3.30 0.66
CA GLU A 50 22.16 -2.15 1.15
C GLU A 50 23.09 -0.95 0.92
N GLU A 51 22.76 -0.11 -0.05
CA GLU A 51 23.39 1.19 -0.15
C GLU A 51 23.25 1.84 1.23
N PRO A 52 24.34 2.35 1.83
CA PRO A 52 24.23 3.03 3.11
C PRO A 52 23.21 4.14 2.92
N ALA A 53 22.16 4.13 3.73
CA ALA A 53 21.22 5.23 3.82
C ALA A 53 22.04 6.48 4.17
N VAL A 54 22.49 7.22 3.15
CA VAL A 54 23.04 8.55 3.32
C VAL A 54 21.93 9.29 4.05
N ASP A 55 22.22 9.75 5.26
CA ASP A 55 21.30 10.53 6.07
C ASP A 55 21.05 11.84 5.31
N LYS A 56 20.14 11.80 4.32
CA LYS A 56 19.83 12.93 3.43
C LYS A 56 19.25 14.10 4.23
N ILE A 57 18.80 13.84 5.47
CA ILE A 57 18.39 14.85 6.46
C ILE A 57 19.60 15.61 7.02
N ALA A 58 20.84 15.06 6.95
CA ALA A 58 22.05 15.76 7.38
C ALA A 58 22.32 17.07 6.63
N GLU A 59 21.65 17.30 5.49
CA GLU A 59 21.65 18.57 4.77
C GLU A 59 20.98 19.71 5.57
N PHE A 60 20.08 19.39 6.50
CA PHE A 60 19.37 20.34 7.36
C PHE A 60 19.76 20.11 8.83
N PRO A 61 20.42 21.06 9.51
CA PRO A 61 20.65 20.92 10.96
C PRO A 61 19.30 20.91 11.71
N VAL A 62 18.96 19.77 12.32
CA VAL A 62 17.73 19.54 13.12
C VAL A 62 18.09 19.34 14.60
N PHE A 63 17.44 20.08 15.51
CA PHE A 63 17.62 19.93 16.96
C PHE A 63 17.04 18.60 17.48
N PRO A 64 17.52 18.07 18.63
CA PRO A 64 17.10 16.75 19.13
C PRO A 64 15.58 16.53 19.26
N GLU A 65 14.83 17.50 19.81
CA GLU A 65 13.37 17.39 19.97
C GLU A 65 12.63 17.29 18.63
N GLN A 66 13.16 17.93 17.59
CA GLN A 66 12.57 17.92 16.25
C GLN A 66 12.90 16.62 15.52
N ARG A 67 14.06 16.00 15.78
CA ARG A 67 14.37 14.67 15.26
C ARG A 67 13.34 13.64 15.70
N GLU A 68 12.88 13.72 16.95
CA GLU A 68 11.82 12.84 17.44
C GLU A 68 10.48 13.11 16.74
N LYS A 69 10.13 14.37 16.50
CA LYS A 69 8.94 14.72 15.68
C LYS A 69 9.06 14.21 14.24
N LEU A 70 10.22 14.34 13.60
CA LEU A 70 10.47 13.82 12.25
C LEU A 70 10.38 12.30 12.20
N LYS A 71 10.99 11.60 13.16
CA LYS A 71 10.86 10.15 13.30
C LYS A 71 9.40 9.73 13.50
N ALA A 72 8.64 10.47 14.30
CA ALA A 72 7.22 10.19 14.49
C ALA A 72 6.41 10.37 13.19
N LEU A 73 6.70 11.41 12.40
CA LEU A 73 6.08 11.62 11.08
C LEU A 73 6.48 10.52 10.08
N GLN A 74 7.76 10.16 10.03
CA GLN A 74 8.26 9.06 9.21
C GLN A 74 7.64 7.73 9.61
N GLN A 75 7.52 7.46 10.92
CA GLN A 75 6.87 6.26 11.43
C GLN A 75 5.38 6.26 11.08
N SER A 76 4.68 7.39 11.27
CA SER A 76 3.28 7.54 10.88
C SER A 76 3.09 7.27 9.39
N ARG A 77 4.00 7.78 8.54
CA ARG A 77 4.02 7.47 7.11
C ARG A 77 4.31 5.99 6.85
N LEU A 78 5.26 5.38 7.54
CA LEU A 78 5.54 3.96 7.39
C LEU A 78 4.32 3.10 7.77
N GLU A 79 3.67 3.39 8.89
CA GLU A 79 2.42 2.74 9.29
C GLU A 79 1.33 2.95 8.25
N SER A 80 1.19 4.17 7.72
CA SER A 80 0.23 4.45 6.66
C SER A 80 0.51 3.62 5.38
N THR A 81 1.77 3.31 5.08
CA THR A 81 2.13 2.42 3.95
C THR A 81 1.87 0.93 4.21
N LYS A 82 1.62 0.50 5.45
CA LYS A 82 1.24 -0.88 5.78
C LYS A 82 -0.24 -1.19 5.48
N GLY A 83 -1.02 -0.18 5.13
CA GLY A 83 -2.43 -0.29 4.79
C GLY A 83 -3.37 0.20 5.90
N MET A 84 -4.66 -0.12 5.79
CA MET A 84 -5.72 0.27 6.72
C MET A 84 -6.70 -0.89 6.96
N GLU A 85 -7.52 -0.78 8.00
CA GLU A 85 -8.71 -1.62 8.20
C GLU A 85 -9.93 -0.84 7.72
N PRO A 86 -10.55 -1.21 6.59
CA PRO A 86 -11.62 -0.43 5.99
C PRO A 86 -12.97 -0.73 6.66
N VAL A 87 -13.78 0.31 6.90
CA VAL A 87 -15.13 0.19 7.49
C VAL A 87 -16.24 0.60 6.53
N SER A 88 -15.91 1.31 5.45
CA SER A 88 -16.87 1.65 4.40
C SER A 88 -16.22 1.76 3.02
N ILE A 89 -17.02 1.46 1.99
CA ILE A 89 -16.68 1.55 0.58
C ILE A 89 -17.68 2.45 -0.16
N ASP A 90 -17.18 3.26 -1.09
CA ASP A 90 -17.97 4.10 -1.99
C ASP A 90 -17.48 3.90 -3.44
N ILE A 91 -18.41 3.65 -4.37
CA ILE A 91 -18.14 3.54 -5.81
C ILE A 91 -19.13 4.46 -6.54
N PRO A 92 -18.77 5.75 -6.73
CA PRO A 92 -19.72 6.76 -7.18
C PRO A 92 -20.35 6.50 -8.55
N SER A 93 -19.65 5.81 -9.46
CA SER A 93 -20.14 5.55 -10.82
C SER A 93 -21.33 4.60 -10.89
N ILE A 94 -21.58 3.86 -9.81
CA ILE A 94 -22.66 2.87 -9.69
C ILE A 94 -23.49 3.06 -8.41
N ASP A 95 -23.40 4.25 -7.79
CA ASP A 95 -24.14 4.63 -6.58
C ASP A 95 -23.99 3.67 -5.38
N VAL A 96 -22.87 2.95 -5.29
CA VAL A 96 -22.57 2.08 -4.14
C VAL A 96 -22.03 2.89 -2.98
N LYS A 97 -22.69 2.77 -1.82
CA LYS A 97 -22.21 3.23 -0.51
C LYS A 97 -22.55 2.16 0.52
N ALA A 98 -21.56 1.43 1.01
CA ALA A 98 -21.77 0.29 1.89
C ALA A 98 -20.84 0.27 3.09
N ALA A 99 -21.33 -0.34 4.17
CA ALA A 99 -20.47 -0.78 5.26
C ALA A 99 -19.63 -1.97 4.80
N ILE A 100 -18.44 -2.09 5.39
CA ILE A 100 -17.55 -3.23 5.18
C ILE A 100 -17.51 -4.06 6.46
N GLU A 101 -17.59 -5.37 6.30
CA GLU A 101 -17.32 -6.32 7.38
C GLU A 101 -16.12 -7.22 7.04
N PRO A 102 -15.30 -7.61 8.04
CA PRO A 102 -14.21 -8.55 7.81
C PRO A 102 -14.77 -9.95 7.58
N THR A 103 -14.22 -10.64 6.57
CA THR A 103 -14.51 -12.04 6.27
C THR A 103 -13.23 -12.88 6.30
N GLY A 104 -13.39 -14.16 6.65
CA GLY A 104 -12.29 -15.11 6.80
C GLY A 104 -12.27 -16.18 5.71
N VAL A 105 -11.63 -17.30 6.03
CA VAL A 105 -11.68 -18.54 5.23
C VAL A 105 -12.68 -19.48 5.92
N LEU A 106 -13.59 -20.05 5.14
CA LEU A 106 -14.56 -21.04 5.61
C LEU A 106 -13.91 -22.42 5.79
N ASP A 107 -14.58 -23.34 6.49
CA ASP A 107 -14.08 -24.71 6.73
C ASP A 107 -13.79 -25.50 5.45
N ASN A 108 -14.46 -25.16 4.35
CA ASN A 108 -14.25 -25.76 3.03
C ASN A 108 -13.09 -25.11 2.24
N GLY A 109 -12.41 -24.11 2.81
CA GLY A 109 -11.30 -23.40 2.18
C GLY A 109 -11.69 -22.21 1.31
N GLU A 110 -12.99 -21.91 1.16
CA GLU A 110 -13.45 -20.76 0.37
C GLU A 110 -13.33 -19.45 1.15
N MET A 111 -13.22 -18.34 0.42
CA MET A 111 -13.34 -17.00 1.01
C MET A 111 -14.77 -16.78 1.51
N GLY A 112 -14.91 -16.28 2.73
CA GLY A 112 -16.18 -15.82 3.27
C GLY A 112 -16.73 -14.61 2.50
N VAL A 113 -18.04 -14.61 2.29
CA VAL A 113 -18.81 -13.52 1.69
C VAL A 113 -19.58 -12.78 2.79
N PRO A 114 -20.00 -11.52 2.58
CA PRO A 114 -20.75 -10.81 3.60
C PRO A 114 -22.08 -11.49 3.92
N GLU A 115 -22.52 -11.47 5.18
CA GLU A 115 -23.81 -12.01 5.61
C GLU A 115 -24.96 -11.15 5.10
N ASN A 116 -24.76 -9.82 5.10
CA ASN A 116 -25.74 -8.87 4.61
C ASN A 116 -25.53 -8.55 3.13
N VAL A 117 -26.59 -8.73 2.32
CA VAL A 117 -26.58 -8.47 0.87
C VAL A 117 -26.32 -7.02 0.48
N ASP A 118 -26.51 -6.08 1.42
CA ASP A 118 -26.24 -4.65 1.25
C ASP A 118 -24.84 -4.23 1.74
N GLN A 119 -24.02 -5.19 2.22
CA GLN A 119 -22.66 -4.95 2.72
C GLN A 119 -21.60 -5.60 1.84
N VAL A 120 -20.36 -5.17 2.03
CA VAL A 120 -19.18 -5.71 1.35
C VAL A 120 -18.30 -6.44 2.36
N GLY A 121 -17.90 -7.67 2.05
CA GLY A 121 -16.95 -8.43 2.84
C GLY A 121 -15.52 -8.10 2.43
N TRP A 122 -14.63 -7.82 3.39
CA TRP A 122 -13.19 -7.67 3.17
C TRP A 122 -12.46 -8.91 3.64
N PHE A 123 -11.65 -9.53 2.78
CA PHE A 123 -10.84 -10.69 3.14
C PHE A 123 -9.68 -10.30 4.07
N GLU A 124 -9.96 -10.28 5.36
CA GLU A 124 -9.03 -9.86 6.42
C GLU A 124 -7.73 -10.69 6.46
N PRO A 125 -7.73 -12.03 6.23
CA PRO A 125 -6.49 -12.81 6.21
C PRO A 125 -5.52 -12.42 5.09
N GLY A 126 -5.98 -11.68 4.08
CA GLY A 126 -5.19 -11.23 2.94
C GLY A 126 -4.40 -9.93 3.19
N TYR A 127 -4.03 -9.25 2.10
CA TYR A 127 -3.34 -7.96 2.19
C TYR A 127 -4.30 -6.86 2.69
N LYS A 128 -3.82 -5.98 3.58
CA LYS A 128 -4.55 -4.77 3.96
C LYS A 128 -4.59 -3.78 2.78
N PRO A 129 -5.72 -3.09 2.53
CA PRO A 129 -5.79 -2.05 1.51
C PRO A 129 -4.73 -0.98 1.75
N GLY A 130 -3.97 -0.61 0.72
CA GLY A 130 -2.87 0.35 0.80
C GLY A 130 -1.49 -0.26 1.07
N ALA A 131 -1.43 -1.52 1.50
CA ALA A 131 -0.19 -2.30 1.49
C ALA A 131 0.14 -2.76 0.06
N LYS A 132 1.40 -3.16 -0.18
CA LYS A 132 1.79 -3.82 -1.43
C LYS A 132 1.16 -5.21 -1.51
N GLY A 133 0.45 -5.52 -2.59
CA GLY A 133 -0.33 -6.74 -2.74
C GLY A 133 -1.76 -6.49 -3.20
N HIS A 134 -2.56 -7.55 -3.26
CA HIS A 134 -3.98 -7.48 -3.60
C HIS A 134 -4.85 -7.64 -2.34
N SER A 135 -5.52 -6.56 -1.95
CA SER A 135 -6.60 -6.64 -0.95
C SER A 135 -7.91 -7.01 -1.63
N VAL A 136 -8.67 -7.96 -1.07
CA VAL A 136 -9.81 -8.55 -1.75
C VAL A 136 -11.11 -8.23 -1.04
N PHE A 137 -12.12 -7.84 -1.81
CA PHE A 137 -13.47 -7.53 -1.34
C PHE A 137 -14.49 -8.35 -2.13
N ALA A 138 -15.49 -8.90 -1.45
CA ALA A 138 -16.59 -9.63 -2.06
C ALA A 138 -17.93 -8.96 -1.74
N GLY A 139 -18.84 -8.99 -2.70
CA GLY A 139 -20.22 -8.54 -2.51
C GLY A 139 -21.17 -9.35 -3.37
N HIS A 140 -22.40 -9.51 -2.86
CA HIS A 140 -23.45 -10.25 -3.56
C HIS A 140 -23.87 -9.51 -4.84
N VAL A 141 -24.12 -10.27 -5.91
CA VAL A 141 -24.69 -9.72 -7.15
C VAL A 141 -26.20 -9.54 -7.00
N ASP A 142 -26.88 -10.50 -6.40
CA ASP A 142 -28.31 -10.50 -6.17
C ASP A 142 -28.68 -11.25 -4.88
N SER A 143 -29.97 -11.29 -4.60
CA SER A 143 -30.60 -11.93 -3.46
C SER A 143 -31.93 -12.54 -3.89
N LEU A 144 -32.57 -13.28 -2.99
CA LEU A 144 -33.92 -13.83 -3.22
C LEU A 144 -34.98 -12.76 -3.53
N THR A 145 -34.72 -11.50 -3.16
CA THR A 145 -35.67 -10.39 -3.31
C THR A 145 -35.28 -9.39 -4.39
N GLY A 146 -34.11 -9.53 -5.03
CA GLY A 146 -33.67 -8.66 -6.11
C GLY A 146 -32.17 -8.35 -6.08
N PRO A 147 -31.73 -7.30 -6.82
CA PRO A 147 -30.36 -6.83 -6.86
C PRO A 147 -29.72 -6.64 -5.47
N ALA A 148 -28.44 -6.97 -5.34
CA ALA A 148 -27.65 -6.76 -4.13
C ALA A 148 -26.53 -5.73 -4.36
N ILE A 149 -25.64 -5.53 -3.39
CA ILE A 149 -24.70 -4.41 -3.38
C ILE A 149 -23.80 -4.30 -4.63
N PHE A 150 -23.40 -5.42 -5.22
CA PHE A 150 -22.52 -5.47 -6.40
C PHE A 150 -23.25 -5.83 -7.70
N TYR A 151 -24.58 -5.75 -7.72
CA TYR A 151 -25.38 -5.99 -8.94
C TYR A 151 -24.88 -5.20 -10.16
N ASP A 152 -24.53 -3.94 -9.92
CA ASP A 152 -24.09 -2.99 -10.96
C ASP A 152 -22.57 -2.92 -11.13
N LEU A 153 -21.80 -3.78 -10.46
CA LEU A 153 -20.34 -3.78 -10.54
C LEU A 153 -19.83 -3.95 -11.99
N LYS A 154 -20.55 -4.69 -12.83
CA LYS A 154 -20.27 -4.86 -14.27
C LYS A 154 -20.33 -3.56 -15.10
N LYS A 155 -20.95 -2.50 -14.56
CA LYS A 155 -21.08 -1.20 -15.23
C LYS A 155 -19.87 -0.29 -14.99
N VAL A 156 -19.02 -0.63 -14.02
CA VAL A 156 -17.80 0.11 -13.70
C VAL A 156 -16.85 0.12 -14.90
N LYS A 157 -16.07 1.19 -15.05
CA LYS A 157 -15.09 1.36 -16.13
C LYS A 157 -13.70 1.67 -15.60
N THR A 158 -12.68 1.35 -16.39
CA THR A 158 -11.30 1.79 -16.15
C THR A 158 -11.23 3.30 -15.94
N GLY A 159 -10.49 3.73 -14.91
CA GLY A 159 -10.33 5.12 -14.48
C GLY A 159 -11.38 5.59 -13.46
N GLU A 160 -12.46 4.84 -13.25
CA GLU A 160 -13.44 5.15 -12.19
C GLU A 160 -12.86 4.86 -10.81
N LYS A 161 -13.45 5.48 -9.79
CA LYS A 161 -12.90 5.51 -8.44
C LYS A 161 -13.63 4.56 -7.51
N VAL A 162 -12.85 3.93 -6.65
CA VAL A 162 -13.31 3.21 -5.46
C VAL A 162 -12.69 3.90 -4.25
N VAL A 163 -13.50 4.27 -3.27
CA VAL A 163 -13.04 4.96 -2.07
C VAL A 163 -13.26 4.07 -0.86
N LEU A 164 -12.20 3.81 -0.10
CA LEU A 164 -12.26 3.12 1.18
C LEU A 164 -12.05 4.13 2.31
N THR A 165 -12.78 3.98 3.41
CA THR A 165 -12.63 4.80 4.62
C THR A 165 -12.48 3.91 5.85
N ASP A 166 -11.55 4.24 6.76
CA ASP A 166 -11.38 3.55 8.05
C ASP A 166 -12.19 4.22 9.17
N ALA A 167 -12.15 3.63 10.36
CA ALA A 167 -12.86 4.13 11.54
C ALA A 167 -12.41 5.54 11.98
N ASP A 168 -11.16 5.92 11.66
CA ASP A 168 -10.58 7.22 12.00
C ASP A 168 -10.87 8.28 10.92
N GLY A 169 -11.53 7.90 9.82
CA GLY A 169 -11.92 8.79 8.73
C GLY A 169 -10.84 9.01 7.67
N ARG A 170 -9.74 8.25 7.71
CA ARG A 170 -8.74 8.22 6.63
C ARG A 170 -9.37 7.65 5.38
N LYS A 171 -9.09 8.26 4.23
CA LYS A 171 -9.65 7.86 2.93
C LYS A 171 -8.57 7.45 1.96
N MET A 172 -8.72 6.27 1.38
CA MET A 172 -7.93 5.81 0.25
C MET A 172 -8.78 5.80 -1.01
N VAL A 173 -8.26 6.37 -2.10
CA VAL A 173 -8.87 6.40 -3.42
C VAL A 173 -8.10 5.47 -4.32
N PHE A 174 -8.80 4.51 -4.91
CA PHE A 174 -8.29 3.58 -5.90
C PHE A 174 -8.89 3.88 -7.26
N GLY A 175 -8.08 3.80 -8.32
CA GLY A 175 -8.52 3.95 -9.70
C GLY A 175 -8.61 2.58 -10.37
N VAL A 176 -9.75 2.27 -10.99
CA VAL A 176 -9.96 0.98 -11.67
C VAL A 176 -8.99 0.85 -12.84
N THR A 177 -8.24 -0.25 -12.89
CA THR A 177 -7.24 -0.52 -13.93
C THR A 177 -7.64 -1.67 -14.84
N ALA A 178 -8.39 -2.66 -14.33
CA ALA A 178 -8.84 -3.80 -15.13
C ALA A 178 -10.18 -4.35 -14.65
N ILE A 179 -10.95 -4.92 -15.59
CA ILE A 179 -12.23 -5.59 -15.34
C ILE A 179 -12.22 -6.89 -16.13
N LYS A 180 -12.37 -8.04 -15.46
CA LYS A 180 -12.31 -9.36 -16.09
C LYS A 180 -13.34 -10.31 -15.49
N SER A 181 -13.98 -11.11 -16.33
CA SER A 181 -14.76 -12.27 -15.89
C SER A 181 -13.90 -13.53 -16.01
N TYR A 182 -14.02 -14.43 -15.05
CA TYR A 182 -13.40 -15.75 -15.06
C TYR A 182 -14.44 -16.81 -14.76
N GLU A 183 -14.34 -17.97 -15.38
CA GLU A 183 -15.06 -19.15 -14.89
C GLU A 183 -14.61 -19.44 -13.45
N THR A 184 -15.55 -19.84 -12.60
CA THR A 184 -15.31 -19.95 -11.14
C THR A 184 -14.14 -20.87 -10.83
N ASP A 185 -14.03 -22.00 -11.52
CA ASP A 185 -12.99 -23.01 -11.31
C ASP A 185 -11.66 -22.67 -12.00
N GLU A 186 -11.65 -21.70 -12.92
CA GLU A 186 -10.46 -21.28 -13.68
C GLU A 186 -9.90 -19.93 -13.22
N ALA A 187 -10.51 -19.31 -12.20
CA ALA A 187 -10.11 -18.02 -11.70
C ALA A 187 -8.63 -18.04 -11.21
N PRO A 188 -7.77 -17.13 -11.69
CA PRO A 188 -6.34 -17.17 -11.36
C PRO A 188 -6.10 -16.65 -9.94
N ILE A 189 -6.21 -17.54 -8.95
CA ILE A 189 -6.12 -17.22 -7.51
C ILE A 189 -4.89 -16.36 -7.17
N GLU A 190 -3.71 -16.71 -7.67
CA GLU A 190 -2.48 -15.94 -7.41
C GLU A 190 -2.55 -14.50 -7.92
N LYS A 191 -3.27 -14.23 -9.03
CA LYS A 191 -3.46 -12.87 -9.55
C LYS A 191 -4.51 -12.08 -8.78
N ILE A 192 -5.41 -12.78 -8.09
CA ILE A 192 -6.54 -12.18 -7.37
C ILE A 192 -6.18 -11.92 -5.91
N PHE A 193 -5.46 -12.83 -5.26
CA PHE A 193 -5.14 -12.79 -3.83
C PHE A 193 -3.64 -12.59 -3.53
N GLY A 194 -2.78 -12.74 -4.55
CA GLY A 194 -1.34 -12.85 -4.34
C GLY A 194 -0.60 -11.51 -4.21
N LYS A 195 0.72 -11.63 -4.22
CA LYS A 195 1.64 -10.50 -4.09
C LYS A 195 1.59 -9.58 -5.31
N SER A 196 1.87 -8.31 -5.06
CA SER A 196 2.10 -7.28 -6.08
C SER A 196 3.05 -6.24 -5.50
N ASP A 197 3.89 -5.64 -6.34
CA ASP A 197 4.70 -4.49 -5.95
C ASP A 197 3.87 -3.20 -5.87
N ALA A 198 2.70 -3.20 -6.51
CA ALA A 198 1.69 -2.15 -6.45
C ALA A 198 0.71 -2.38 -5.29
N ARG A 199 -0.04 -1.31 -4.95
CA ARG A 199 -1.04 -1.32 -3.88
C ARG A 199 -2.41 -1.50 -4.51
N MET A 200 -2.86 -2.75 -4.61
CA MET A 200 -4.02 -3.12 -5.40
C MET A 200 -5.20 -3.52 -4.52
N ILE A 201 -6.41 -3.29 -5.02
CA ILE A 201 -7.62 -3.94 -4.53
C ILE A 201 -8.30 -4.72 -5.66
N ASN A 202 -9.02 -5.78 -5.29
CA ASN A 202 -9.89 -6.54 -6.18
C ASN A 202 -11.30 -6.58 -5.58
N LEU A 203 -12.29 -6.11 -6.33
CA LEU A 203 -13.71 -6.27 -6.00
C LEU A 203 -14.25 -7.46 -6.79
N ILE A 204 -14.88 -8.41 -6.11
CA ILE A 204 -15.34 -9.67 -6.67
C ILE A 204 -16.85 -9.81 -6.48
N THR A 205 -17.54 -10.23 -7.54
CA THR A 205 -18.95 -10.63 -7.46
C THR A 205 -19.26 -11.79 -8.41
N CYS A 206 -20.39 -12.45 -8.19
CA CYS A 206 -20.95 -13.46 -9.09
C CYS A 206 -21.42 -12.80 -10.40
N THR A 207 -21.20 -13.46 -11.54
CA THR A 207 -21.68 -12.97 -12.85
C THR A 207 -21.96 -14.15 -13.79
N GLY A 208 -22.45 -13.88 -15.00
CA GLY A 208 -22.83 -14.91 -15.97
C GLY A 208 -24.15 -15.59 -15.59
N ASP A 209 -24.45 -16.71 -16.24
CA ASP A 209 -25.71 -17.43 -16.04
C ASP A 209 -25.75 -18.14 -14.68
N PHE A 210 -26.92 -18.15 -14.04
CA PHE A 210 -27.14 -18.89 -12.81
C PHE A 210 -27.39 -20.36 -13.12
N ASN A 211 -26.48 -21.23 -12.69
CA ASN A 211 -26.62 -22.67 -12.88
C ASN A 211 -27.34 -23.29 -11.68
N ARG A 212 -28.60 -23.67 -11.90
CA ARG A 212 -29.46 -24.26 -10.86
C ARG A 212 -29.00 -25.61 -10.34
N SER A 213 -28.17 -26.34 -11.09
CA SER A 213 -27.70 -27.65 -10.66
C SER A 213 -26.62 -27.56 -9.58
N ILE A 214 -25.81 -26.50 -9.63
CA ILE A 214 -24.78 -26.17 -8.62
C ILE A 214 -25.23 -25.08 -7.64
N GLY A 215 -26.34 -24.38 -7.93
CA GLY A 215 -26.88 -23.33 -7.08
C GLY A 215 -26.03 -22.05 -7.05
N SER A 216 -25.26 -21.79 -8.10
CA SER A 216 -24.33 -20.66 -8.18
C SER A 216 -24.21 -20.14 -9.61
N HIS A 217 -23.64 -18.95 -9.73
CA HIS A 217 -23.21 -18.38 -11.00
C HIS A 217 -21.93 -19.04 -11.49
N GLU A 218 -21.83 -19.25 -12.80
CA GLU A 218 -20.69 -19.95 -13.40
C GLU A 218 -19.41 -19.10 -13.42
N GLU A 219 -19.54 -17.78 -13.35
CA GLU A 219 -18.42 -16.85 -13.46
C GLU A 219 -18.26 -15.94 -12.24
N ARG A 220 -17.05 -15.38 -12.11
CA ARG A 220 -16.70 -14.32 -11.16
C ARG A 220 -16.18 -13.10 -11.91
N LEU A 221 -16.85 -11.97 -11.71
CA LEU A 221 -16.36 -10.68 -12.16
C LEU A 221 -15.35 -10.16 -11.14
N VAL A 222 -14.16 -9.80 -11.63
CA VAL A 222 -13.09 -9.18 -10.84
C VAL A 222 -12.81 -7.79 -11.40
N VAL A 223 -13.04 -6.77 -10.58
CA VAL A 223 -12.65 -5.38 -10.84
C VAL A 223 -11.38 -5.08 -10.04
N THR A 224 -10.28 -4.85 -10.74
CA THR A 224 -8.98 -4.52 -10.16
C THR A 224 -8.78 -3.01 -10.16
N ALA A 225 -8.34 -2.45 -9.04
CA ALA A 225 -8.03 -1.03 -8.90
C ALA A 225 -6.70 -0.81 -8.15
N GLU A 226 -5.99 0.25 -8.49
CA GLU A 226 -4.69 0.62 -7.91
C GLU A 226 -4.82 1.89 -7.07
N LEU A 227 -4.07 1.99 -5.97
CA LEU A 227 -4.09 3.17 -5.10
C LEU A 227 -3.63 4.42 -5.87
N VAL A 228 -4.49 5.42 -5.93
CA VAL A 228 -4.22 6.73 -6.54
C VAL A 228 -3.82 7.75 -5.48
N SER A 229 -4.49 7.75 -4.33
CA SER A 229 -4.19 8.66 -3.23
C SER A 229 -4.66 8.09 -1.91
N ASP A 230 -3.97 8.44 -0.83
CA ASP A 230 -4.35 8.08 0.52
C ASP A 230 -4.27 9.34 1.39
N SER A 231 -5.35 9.73 2.05
CA SER A 231 -5.40 10.99 2.79
C SER A 231 -4.40 11.10 3.94
N ALA A 232 -3.85 9.98 4.42
CA ALA A 232 -2.77 10.00 5.42
C ALA A 232 -1.38 10.24 4.82
N THR A 233 -1.17 9.88 3.54
CA THR A 233 0.12 10.03 2.84
C THR A 233 0.11 11.03 1.72
N ALA A 234 -1.07 11.49 1.30
CA ALA A 234 -1.31 12.22 0.07
C ALA A 234 -0.17 13.20 -0.11
N GLU A 235 0.65 12.90 -1.13
CA GLU A 235 1.85 13.61 -1.55
C GLU A 235 1.50 15.05 -1.88
N LYS A 236 1.17 15.83 -0.86
CA LYS A 236 1.03 17.25 -0.97
C LYS A 236 2.46 17.75 -0.96
N LEU A 237 3.00 18.04 -2.15
CA LEU A 237 4.21 18.83 -2.24
C LEU A 237 4.07 20.01 -1.29
N PRO A 238 5.11 20.34 -0.51
CA PRO A 238 4.99 21.40 0.45
C PRO A 238 4.63 22.71 -0.26
N ALA A 239 3.89 23.59 0.41
CA ALA A 239 3.53 24.87 -0.18
C ALA A 239 4.81 25.71 -0.40
N PRO A 240 4.96 26.43 -1.53
CA PRO A 240 6.12 27.28 -1.75
C PRO A 240 6.23 28.38 -0.69
N PRO A 241 7.45 28.83 -0.32
CA PRO A 241 7.62 29.96 0.57
C PRO A 241 7.03 31.23 -0.03
N SER A 242 6.57 32.13 0.84
CA SER A 242 5.95 33.39 0.42
C SER A 242 6.89 34.57 0.64
N GLN A 243 6.56 35.72 0.03
CA GLN A 243 7.31 36.97 0.20
C GLN A 243 8.80 36.83 -0.11
N VAL A 244 9.14 36.04 -1.13
CA VAL A 244 10.52 35.90 -1.60
C VAL A 244 10.95 37.21 -2.22
N THR A 245 11.90 37.89 -1.58
CA THR A 245 12.39 39.21 -1.96
C THR A 245 13.90 39.18 -2.14
N ALA A 246 14.39 39.67 -3.27
CA ALA A 246 15.81 39.84 -3.55
C ALA A 246 16.22 41.30 -3.45
N THR A 247 17.32 41.57 -2.75
CA THR A 247 18.04 42.85 -2.78
C THR A 247 19.33 42.69 -3.57
N SER A 248 20.14 43.76 -3.67
CA SER A 248 21.46 43.68 -4.30
C SER A 248 22.41 42.66 -3.63
N SER A 249 22.20 42.34 -2.35
CA SER A 249 23.12 41.54 -1.54
C SER A 249 22.48 40.41 -0.74
N SER A 250 21.16 40.27 -0.79
CA SER A 250 20.48 39.24 0.01
C SER A 250 19.15 38.79 -0.57
N LEU A 251 18.81 37.55 -0.29
CA LEU A 251 17.51 36.96 -0.59
C LEU A 251 16.83 36.59 0.73
N SER A 252 15.56 36.95 0.91
CA SER A 252 14.79 36.63 2.12
C SER A 252 13.36 36.21 1.80
N TRP A 253 12.74 35.44 2.71
CA TRP A 253 11.39 34.91 2.52
C TRP A 253 10.66 34.68 3.85
N HIS A 254 9.36 34.44 3.78
CA HIS A 254 8.55 33.99 4.91
C HIS A 254 8.50 32.47 4.97
N ALA A 255 8.66 31.94 6.18
CA ALA A 255 8.58 30.50 6.42
C ALA A 255 7.18 29.96 6.14
N VAL A 256 7.15 28.75 5.57
CA VAL A 256 5.93 27.95 5.38
C VAL A 256 5.50 27.41 6.74
N ARG A 257 4.22 27.60 7.07
CA ARG A 257 3.62 27.13 8.34
C ARG A 257 3.07 25.72 8.17
N ASP A 258 3.99 24.78 7.98
CA ASP A 258 3.68 23.36 7.90
C ASP A 258 4.74 22.60 8.71
N ASP A 259 4.25 21.72 9.57
CA ASP A 259 5.05 20.96 10.54
C ASP A 259 5.93 19.89 9.87
N ALA A 260 5.65 19.56 8.61
CA ALA A 260 6.45 18.66 7.79
C ALA A 260 7.66 19.36 7.13
N ILE A 261 7.76 20.70 7.17
CA ILE A 261 8.88 21.40 6.54
C ILE A 261 10.15 21.23 7.36
N ILE A 262 11.22 20.76 6.73
CA ILE A 262 12.54 20.64 7.37
C ILE A 262 13.49 21.76 6.96
N GLY A 263 13.23 22.43 5.84
CA GLY A 263 14.00 23.58 5.41
C GLY A 263 13.66 24.06 4.01
N TYR A 264 14.63 24.71 3.37
CA TYR A 264 14.49 25.38 2.09
C TYR A 264 15.74 25.17 1.25
N ARG A 265 15.58 25.05 -0.07
CA ARG A 265 16.69 25.08 -1.02
C ARG A 265 16.63 26.37 -1.82
N VAL A 266 17.78 27.02 -1.95
CA VAL A 266 17.94 28.26 -2.70
C VAL A 266 18.69 27.96 -3.98
N TYR A 267 18.16 28.48 -5.08
CA TYR A 267 18.70 28.28 -6.40
C TYR A 267 18.99 29.60 -7.10
N GLU A 268 19.96 29.56 -7.99
CA GLU A 268 20.34 30.59 -8.93
C GLU A 268 20.14 30.03 -10.35
N GLU A 269 19.50 30.80 -11.22
CA GLU A 269 19.37 30.55 -12.65
C GLU A 269 20.12 31.63 -13.42
N ASP A 270 20.99 31.19 -14.31
CA ASP A 270 21.64 32.03 -15.30
C ASP A 270 20.69 32.25 -16.49
N LEU A 271 20.31 33.50 -16.77
CA LEU A 271 19.29 33.82 -17.77
C LEU A 271 19.79 33.68 -19.22
N GLU A 272 21.10 33.63 -19.45
CA GLU A 272 21.66 33.46 -20.79
C GLU A 272 21.70 31.98 -21.18
N THR A 273 22.10 31.13 -20.25
CA THR A 273 22.30 29.68 -20.47
C THR A 273 21.09 28.83 -20.05
N GLY A 274 20.24 29.35 -19.16
CA GLY A 274 19.18 28.60 -18.49
C GLY A 274 19.70 27.60 -17.44
N GLU A 275 21.00 27.65 -17.10
CA GLU A 275 21.58 26.76 -16.11
C GLU A 275 21.05 27.08 -14.71
N ILE A 276 20.54 26.06 -14.01
CA ILE A 276 20.05 26.17 -12.64
C ILE A 276 21.05 25.51 -11.70
N LYS A 277 21.49 26.26 -10.70
CA LYS A 277 22.39 25.79 -9.65
C LYS A 277 21.78 25.98 -8.28
N LYS A 278 21.77 24.92 -7.46
CA LYS A 278 21.51 25.05 -6.02
C LYS A 278 22.70 25.75 -5.36
N ILE A 279 22.44 26.87 -4.70
CA ILE A 279 23.49 27.69 -4.08
C ILE A 279 23.52 27.60 -2.56
N GLU A 280 22.39 27.27 -1.92
CA GLU A 280 22.33 27.18 -0.46
C GLU A 280 21.20 26.25 0.00
N THR A 281 21.37 25.68 1.19
CA THR A 281 20.32 24.96 1.90
C THR A 281 20.14 25.59 3.29
N VAL A 282 18.89 25.91 3.64
CA VAL A 282 18.56 26.65 4.87
C VAL A 282 17.60 25.83 5.72
N SER A 283 18.00 25.49 6.95
CA SER A 283 17.14 24.76 7.90
C SER A 283 15.87 25.54 8.21
N LEU A 284 14.78 24.86 8.59
CA LEU A 284 13.58 25.50 9.13
C LEU A 284 13.89 26.40 10.34
N PHE A 285 14.99 26.15 11.06
CA PHE A 285 15.35 26.91 12.27
C PHE A 285 16.29 28.07 12.02
N ASP A 286 16.92 28.10 10.84
CA ASP A 286 17.82 29.18 10.46
C ASP A 286 17.04 30.43 10.05
N ARG A 287 17.72 31.57 10.02
CA ARG A 287 17.14 32.80 9.49
C ARG A 287 16.78 32.60 8.02
N LYS A 288 15.55 32.98 7.63
CA LYS A 288 15.05 32.93 6.24
C LYS A 288 15.63 34.05 5.38
N LYS A 289 16.96 34.08 5.34
CA LYS A 289 17.76 35.06 4.64
C LYS A 289 19.12 34.48 4.29
N VAL A 290 19.51 34.58 3.03
CA VAL A 290 20.84 34.19 2.53
C VAL A 290 21.52 35.38 1.85
N ALA A 291 22.85 35.38 1.85
CA ALA A 291 23.63 36.37 1.10
C ALA A 291 23.68 35.94 -0.37
N ILE A 292 23.47 36.89 -1.28
CA ILE A 292 23.59 36.69 -2.73
C ILE A 292 24.38 37.85 -3.33
N GLN A 293 24.87 37.68 -4.56
CA GLN A 293 25.37 38.79 -5.37
C GLN A 293 24.42 38.96 -6.54
N ASN A 294 23.42 39.83 -6.39
CA ASN A 294 22.41 40.03 -7.43
C ASN A 294 23.02 40.85 -8.56
N THR A 295 23.45 40.16 -9.62
CA THR A 295 23.99 40.75 -10.85
C THR A 295 22.96 40.69 -11.96
N ASP A 296 23.02 41.64 -12.89
CA ASP A 296 22.22 41.58 -14.12
C ASP A 296 22.45 40.23 -14.81
N GLY A 297 21.36 39.59 -15.25
CA GLY A 297 21.39 38.28 -15.92
C GLY A 297 21.14 37.06 -15.01
N LYS A 298 20.80 37.25 -13.73
CA LYS A 298 20.48 36.14 -12.82
C LYS A 298 19.05 36.20 -12.28
N ARG A 299 18.46 35.03 -12.04
CA ARG A 299 17.18 34.86 -11.34
C ARG A 299 17.36 33.94 -10.12
N TYR A 300 16.65 34.24 -9.04
CA TYR A 300 16.70 33.43 -7.82
C TYR A 300 15.33 32.86 -7.50
N PHE A 301 15.31 31.61 -7.02
CA PHE A 301 14.09 30.98 -6.51
C PHE A 301 14.39 30.12 -5.29
N ILE A 302 13.32 29.92 -4.51
CA ILE A 302 13.37 29.13 -3.29
C ILE A 302 12.28 28.07 -3.36
N THR A 303 12.62 26.86 -2.95
CA THR A 303 11.65 25.81 -2.66
C THR A 303 11.67 25.51 -1.17
N SER A 304 10.53 25.12 -0.61
CA SER A 304 10.50 24.48 0.70
C SER A 304 10.70 22.98 0.54
N VAL A 305 11.30 22.34 1.54
CA VAL A 305 11.59 20.91 1.56
C VAL A 305 10.90 20.26 2.74
N ASP A 306 10.17 19.18 2.51
CA ASP A 306 9.48 18.42 3.55
C ASP A 306 10.35 17.28 4.14
N VAL A 307 9.79 16.56 5.11
CA VAL A 307 10.45 15.43 5.81
C VAL A 307 10.85 14.26 4.90
N ASP A 308 10.23 14.15 3.71
CA ASP A 308 10.54 13.12 2.71
C ASP A 308 11.46 13.63 1.61
N LEU A 309 11.93 14.88 1.74
CA LEU A 309 12.78 15.57 0.79
C LEU A 309 12.07 15.95 -0.51
N ASN A 310 10.73 16.00 -0.51
CA ASN A 310 10.00 16.58 -1.62
C ASN A 310 10.16 18.10 -1.59
N GLU A 311 10.29 18.70 -2.77
CA GLU A 311 10.38 20.13 -2.93
C GLU A 311 9.05 20.73 -3.42
N SER A 312 8.72 21.92 -2.93
CA SER A 312 7.61 22.70 -3.45
C SER A 312 7.84 23.12 -4.90
N GLU A 313 6.81 23.70 -5.51
CA GLU A 313 7.01 24.57 -6.66
C GLU A 313 8.01 25.70 -6.34
N LYS A 314 8.62 26.27 -7.37
CA LYS A 314 9.59 27.36 -7.23
C LYS A 314 8.88 28.66 -6.86
N ALA A 315 9.30 29.28 -5.76
CA ALA A 315 8.94 30.65 -5.44
C ALA A 315 10.01 31.61 -5.97
N GLU A 316 9.67 32.34 -7.04
CA GLU A 316 10.58 33.32 -7.65
C GLU A 316 10.71 34.56 -6.76
N ALA A 317 11.93 35.10 -6.70
CA ALA A 317 12.21 36.32 -5.98
C ALA A 317 11.69 37.55 -6.74
N VAL A 318 10.87 38.36 -6.07
CA VAL A 318 10.51 39.69 -6.57
C VAL A 318 11.64 40.66 -6.20
N GLN A 319 12.06 41.48 -7.16
CA GLN A 319 13.08 42.52 -6.99
C GLN A 319 12.48 43.83 -6.45
#